data_AF-A0A091LJ24-F1
#
_entry.id   AF-A0A091LJ24-F1
#
_cell.length_a   1.000
_cell.length_b   1.000
_cell.length_c   1.000
_cell.angle_alpha   90.00
_cell.angle_beta   90.00
_cell.angle_gamma   90.00
#
_symmetry.space_group_name_H-M   'P 1'
#
loop_
_entity.id
_entity.type
_entity.pdbx_description
1 polymer ?
#
loop_
_entity_poly.entity_id
_entity_poly.type
_entity_poly.pdbx_seq_one_letter_code
_entity_poly.pdbx_strand_id
1 'polypeptide(L)'
;SVRFASAENIPELSDDCNSKLEEKNDDCLARGVKRVNLAGKPPNVLIYLGSETAKAEFEQVKSILQECIDANSYTIYQLHEEQVLKAPWIDNSLLLVIATEEPISEENHKQFMKFLSKGGKILGFSSSFTFDGIQIKRKNKLKKTVHELVVSKMDSTEIKLNLLVSGCVFEEVMKEDTSKVKTLSRLNNADKDIVIVHLTYGDSGGEAILSQAHLELGINSMDVQTEEDFNLLKISNTKRCEVLKEILISLGLSCELSEIPMLTPIYLLSSDE
;
A
#
# COMPACT_ATOMS: atom_id res chain seq x y z
N SER A 1 2.54 -74.02 12.01
CA SER A 1 2.99 -74.16 10.63
C SER A 1 2.86 -72.85 9.90
N VAL A 2 4.00 -72.28 9.54
CA VAL A 2 4.13 -71.08 8.71
C VAL A 2 3.85 -71.48 7.25
N ARG A 3 3.06 -70.69 6.52
CA ARG A 3 2.99 -70.75 5.06
C ARG A 3 3.27 -69.37 4.49
N PHE A 4 4.42 -69.26 3.83
CA PHE A 4 4.76 -68.20 2.89
C PHE A 4 4.33 -68.62 1.47
N ALA A 5 3.88 -67.66 0.65
CA ALA A 5 4.01 -67.57 -0.81
C ALA A 5 3.46 -66.17 -1.22
N SER A 6 4.33 -65.21 -1.59
CA SER A 6 4.61 -64.70 -2.96
C SER A 6 3.45 -63.89 -3.57
N ALA A 7 3.51 -62.56 -3.70
CA ALA A 7 4.30 -61.71 -4.61
C ALA A 7 3.69 -61.57 -6.03
N GLU A 8 3.62 -60.30 -6.48
CA GLU A 8 3.39 -59.77 -7.85
C GLU A 8 1.94 -59.54 -8.32
N ASN A 9 1.51 -58.26 -8.29
CA ASN A 9 1.09 -57.50 -9.49
C ASN A 9 0.88 -56.01 -9.11
N ILE A 10 1.91 -55.17 -9.23
CA ILE A 10 1.75 -53.70 -9.19
C ILE A 10 2.07 -53.23 -10.61
N PRO A 11 1.18 -52.49 -11.30
CA PRO A 11 1.50 -51.92 -12.60
C PRO A 11 2.63 -50.89 -12.45
N GLU A 12 3.70 -51.06 -13.23
CA GLU A 12 4.77 -50.08 -13.39
C GLU A 12 4.19 -48.78 -13.99
N LEU A 13 4.29 -47.68 -13.25
CA LEU A 13 4.03 -46.35 -13.77
C LEU A 13 5.30 -45.86 -14.49
N SER A 14 5.16 -45.46 -15.74
CA SER A 14 6.23 -44.88 -16.54
C SER A 14 6.61 -43.48 -16.03
N ASP A 15 7.85 -43.34 -15.58
CA ASP A 15 8.52 -42.06 -15.31
C ASP A 15 8.90 -41.37 -16.63
N ASP A 16 7.97 -40.62 -17.24
CA ASP A 16 8.30 -39.69 -18.32
C ASP A 16 8.63 -38.30 -17.76
N CYS A 17 9.82 -38.19 -17.17
CA CYS A 17 10.51 -36.92 -16.96
C CYS A 17 11.38 -36.62 -18.20
N ASN A 18 10.84 -35.92 -19.20
CA ASN A 18 11.62 -35.05 -20.10
C ASN A 18 10.71 -34.26 -21.04
N SER A 19 10.29 -33.07 -20.63
CA SER A 19 10.03 -31.99 -21.58
C SER A 19 11.22 -31.03 -21.56
N LYS A 20 12.05 -31.14 -22.59
CA LYS A 20 13.01 -30.11 -22.97
C LYS A 20 12.23 -28.84 -23.30
N LEU A 21 12.32 -27.83 -22.43
CA LEU A 21 11.92 -26.47 -22.76
C LEU A 21 13.09 -25.83 -23.50
N GLU A 22 12.95 -25.75 -24.82
CA GLU A 22 13.83 -24.93 -25.66
C GLU A 22 13.64 -23.45 -25.28
N GLU A 23 14.75 -22.82 -24.93
CA GLU A 23 14.87 -21.37 -24.75
C GLU A 23 14.58 -20.67 -26.08
N LYS A 24 13.42 -20.02 -26.18
CA LYS A 24 13.23 -18.88 -27.07
C LYS A 24 13.32 -17.61 -26.24
N ASN A 25 14.46 -16.94 -26.40
CA ASN A 25 14.63 -15.53 -26.06
C ASN A 25 13.55 -14.72 -26.79
N ASP A 26 12.63 -14.14 -26.03
CA ASP A 26 11.96 -12.91 -26.44
C ASP A 26 11.80 -11.99 -25.23
N ASP A 27 12.10 -10.73 -25.50
CA ASP A 27 12.42 -9.66 -24.57
C ASP A 27 11.14 -8.95 -24.12
N CYS A 28 10.78 -9.00 -22.83
CA CYS A 28 10.09 -7.89 -22.16
C CYS A 28 9.94 -8.06 -20.64
N LEU A 29 10.26 -6.98 -19.96
CA LEU A 29 10.26 -6.78 -18.52
C LEU A 29 8.87 -6.86 -17.90
N ALA A 30 8.67 -7.81 -16.97
CA ALA A 30 7.65 -7.72 -15.93
C ALA A 30 8.07 -8.56 -14.72
N ARG A 31 9.17 -8.19 -14.05
CA ARG A 31 9.58 -8.81 -12.79
C ARG A 31 8.75 -8.25 -11.63
N GLY A 32 7.45 -8.46 -11.67
CA GLY A 32 6.57 -8.35 -10.51
C GLY A 32 6.51 -9.72 -9.85
N VAL A 33 7.44 -10.03 -8.94
CA VAL A 33 7.31 -11.21 -8.09
C VAL A 33 6.13 -10.94 -7.15
N LYS A 34 4.92 -11.30 -7.59
CA LYS A 34 3.74 -11.42 -6.75
C LYS A 34 4.14 -12.33 -5.59
N ARG A 35 4.30 -11.78 -4.39
CA ARG A 35 4.29 -12.57 -3.15
C ARG A 35 2.86 -13.11 -2.99
N VAL A 36 2.55 -14.16 -3.74
CA VAL A 36 1.29 -14.90 -3.57
C VAL A 36 1.44 -15.65 -2.26
N ASN A 37 0.59 -15.35 -1.29
CA ASN A 37 0.51 -16.13 -0.06
C ASN A 37 0.12 -17.57 -0.42
N LEU A 38 1.10 -18.48 -0.38
CA LEU A 38 0.93 -19.92 -0.62
C LEU A 38 -0.02 -20.61 0.38
N ALA A 39 -0.46 -19.91 1.42
CA ALA A 39 -1.32 -20.43 2.49
C ALA A 39 -2.80 -20.08 2.36
N GLY A 40 -3.24 -19.48 1.24
CA GLY A 40 -4.65 -19.12 1.01
C GLY A 40 -5.19 -18.01 1.93
N LYS A 41 -4.36 -17.42 2.80
CA LYS A 41 -4.73 -16.27 3.64
C LYS A 41 -4.55 -14.95 2.87
N PRO A 42 -5.52 -14.03 2.95
CA PRO A 42 -5.39 -12.71 2.33
C PRO A 42 -4.18 -11.96 2.91
N PRO A 43 -3.42 -11.18 2.12
CA PRO A 43 -2.33 -10.37 2.62
C PRO A 43 -2.81 -9.32 3.63
N ASN A 44 -1.99 -9.03 4.65
CA ASN A 44 -2.34 -8.05 5.68
C ASN A 44 -1.88 -6.64 5.29
N VAL A 45 -2.77 -5.67 5.49
CA VAL A 45 -2.49 -4.23 5.45
C VAL A 45 -2.59 -3.71 6.89
N LEU A 46 -1.58 -2.99 7.35
CA LEU A 46 -1.54 -2.44 8.71
C LEU A 46 -1.69 -0.93 8.68
N ILE A 47 -2.43 -0.34 9.61
CA ILE A 47 -2.59 1.11 9.77
C ILE A 47 -2.03 1.51 11.14
N TYR A 48 -1.02 2.37 11.13
CA TYR A 48 -0.42 2.97 12.32
C TYR A 48 -0.83 4.44 12.45
N LEU A 49 -1.37 4.81 13.62
CA LEU A 49 -1.90 6.15 13.91
C LEU A 49 -1.17 6.88 15.06
N GLY A 50 -0.12 6.27 15.63
CA GLY A 50 0.58 6.83 16.80
C GLY A 50 -0.20 6.63 18.09
N SER A 51 -1.35 7.28 18.25
CA SER A 51 -2.15 7.22 19.48
C SER A 51 -3.17 6.08 19.49
N GLU A 52 -3.43 5.53 20.69
CA GLU A 52 -4.43 4.47 20.89
C GLU A 52 -5.88 4.99 20.81
N THR A 53 -6.09 6.31 20.96
CA THR A 53 -7.41 6.96 20.99
C THR A 53 -7.99 7.27 19.61
N ALA A 54 -7.26 7.02 18.52
CA ALA A 54 -7.63 7.39 17.16
C ALA A 54 -8.59 6.39 16.46
N LYS A 55 -9.61 5.88 17.17
CA LYS A 55 -10.54 4.87 16.59
C LYS A 55 -11.35 5.41 15.42
N ALA A 56 -11.79 6.68 15.50
CA ALA A 56 -12.54 7.32 14.42
C ALA A 56 -11.69 7.49 13.16
N GLU A 57 -10.44 7.93 13.33
CA GLU A 57 -9.46 8.06 12.24
C GLU A 57 -9.13 6.71 11.62
N PHE A 58 -8.99 5.65 12.43
CA PHE A 58 -8.78 4.29 11.92
C PHE A 58 -9.90 3.84 10.98
N GLU A 59 -11.16 3.90 11.43
CA GLU A 59 -12.29 3.47 10.59
C GLU A 59 -12.43 4.35 9.34
N GLN A 60 -12.07 5.63 9.45
CA GLN A 60 -12.05 6.53 8.31
C GLN A 60 -11.01 6.13 7.26
N VAL A 61 -9.73 6.00 7.65
CA VAL A 61 -8.65 5.60 6.73
C VAL A 61 -8.96 4.22 6.15
N LYS A 62 -9.45 3.29 6.98
CA LYS A 62 -9.88 1.96 6.55
C LYS A 62 -11.00 2.02 5.52
N SER A 63 -12.04 2.84 5.72
CA SER A 63 -13.14 3.01 4.75
C SER A 63 -12.61 3.48 3.40
N ILE A 64 -11.74 4.49 3.39
CA ILE A 64 -11.15 5.02 2.14
C ILE A 64 -10.28 3.97 1.44
N LEU A 65 -9.51 3.19 2.18
CA LEU A 65 -8.74 2.09 1.60
C LEU A 65 -9.66 1.01 1.03
N GLN A 66 -10.74 0.63 1.73
CA GLN A 66 -11.72 -0.36 1.26
C GLN A 66 -12.51 0.09 0.03
N GLU A 67 -12.69 1.39 -0.19
CA GLU A 67 -13.24 1.94 -1.43
C GLU A 67 -12.26 1.81 -2.62
N CYS A 68 -10.96 1.70 -2.33
CA CYS A 68 -9.91 1.68 -3.33
C CYS A 68 -9.41 0.27 -3.67
N ILE A 69 -9.29 -0.61 -2.67
CA ILE A 69 -8.80 -1.98 -2.82
C ILE A 69 -9.96 -2.97 -2.83
N ASP A 70 -9.72 -4.18 -3.35
CA ASP A 70 -10.68 -5.26 -3.19
C ASP A 70 -10.80 -5.67 -1.72
N ALA A 71 -11.93 -5.33 -1.09
CA ALA A 71 -12.21 -5.59 0.31
C ALA A 71 -12.15 -7.09 0.68
N ASN A 72 -12.30 -7.99 -0.29
CA ASN A 72 -12.25 -9.44 -0.06
C ASN A 72 -10.84 -10.02 -0.19
N SER A 73 -9.91 -9.28 -0.83
CA SER A 73 -8.55 -9.75 -1.09
C SER A 73 -7.56 -9.41 0.02
N TYR A 74 -7.89 -8.47 0.91
CA TYR A 74 -6.98 -7.95 1.93
C TYR A 74 -7.61 -7.90 3.30
N THR A 75 -6.82 -8.10 4.35
CA THR A 75 -7.25 -7.84 5.73
C THR A 75 -6.57 -6.62 6.30
N ILE A 76 -7.35 -5.65 6.77
CA ILE A 76 -6.86 -4.38 7.31
C ILE A 76 -6.90 -4.41 8.83
N TYR A 77 -5.76 -4.21 9.50
CA TYR A 77 -5.64 -4.16 10.95
C TYR A 77 -5.04 -2.85 11.43
N GLN A 78 -5.40 -2.43 12.64
CA GLN A 78 -4.70 -1.36 13.35
C GLN A 78 -3.41 -1.91 13.96
N LEU A 79 -2.29 -1.21 13.75
CA LEU A 79 -1.02 -1.48 14.41
C LEU A 79 -0.83 -0.45 15.53
N HIS A 80 -0.97 -0.90 16.78
CA HIS A 80 -0.76 -0.05 17.94
C HIS A 80 0.72 0.18 18.22
N GLU A 81 1.05 1.29 18.87
CA GLU A 81 2.44 1.66 19.18
C GLU A 81 3.21 0.55 19.89
N GLU A 82 2.61 -0.07 20.91
CA GLU A 82 3.21 -1.18 21.65
C GLU A 82 3.46 -2.45 20.82
N GLN A 83 2.72 -2.61 19.71
CA GLN A 83 2.83 -3.76 18.83
C GLN A 83 3.93 -3.61 17.78
N VAL A 84 4.37 -2.37 17.50
CA VAL A 84 5.44 -2.10 16.52
C VAL A 84 6.73 -2.85 16.89
N LEU A 85 7.05 -2.94 18.17
CA LEU A 85 8.26 -3.63 18.66
C LEU A 85 8.08 -5.14 18.80
N LYS A 86 6.85 -5.66 18.68
CA LYS A 86 6.53 -7.08 18.87
C LYS A 86 6.56 -7.79 17.52
N ALA A 87 7.20 -8.96 17.46
CA ALA A 87 7.03 -9.87 16.33
C ALA A 87 5.58 -10.40 16.29
N PRO A 88 5.01 -10.80 15.13
CA PRO A 88 5.67 -11.05 13.84
C PRO A 88 5.14 -10.19 12.67
N TRP A 89 4.67 -8.96 12.92
CA TRP A 89 3.94 -8.19 11.88
C TRP A 89 4.79 -7.89 10.63
N ILE A 90 6.08 -7.59 10.78
CA ILE A 90 7.03 -7.27 9.70
C ILE A 90 7.05 -8.34 8.61
N ASP A 91 6.95 -9.61 8.99
CA ASP A 91 7.04 -10.74 8.06
C ASP A 91 5.68 -11.12 7.46
N ASN A 92 4.58 -10.61 8.02
CA ASN A 92 3.21 -10.98 7.66
C ASN A 92 2.40 -9.84 7.05
N SER A 93 2.98 -8.65 6.88
CA SER A 93 2.32 -7.49 6.28
C SER A 93 2.82 -7.22 4.87
N LEU A 94 1.89 -6.93 3.96
CA LEU A 94 2.19 -6.46 2.61
C LEU A 94 2.47 -4.96 2.60
N LEU A 95 1.59 -4.18 3.25
CA LEU A 95 1.62 -2.72 3.27
C LEU A 95 1.47 -2.23 4.71
N LEU A 96 2.29 -1.24 5.08
CA LEU A 96 2.12 -0.45 6.29
C LEU A 96 1.69 0.97 5.91
N VAL A 97 0.52 1.38 6.38
CA VAL A 97 -0.01 2.74 6.26
C VAL A 97 0.33 3.50 7.54
N ILE A 98 1.00 4.63 7.42
CA ILE A 98 1.35 5.51 8.54
C ILE A 98 0.55 6.79 8.37
N ALA A 99 -0.45 7.02 9.23
CA ALA A 99 -1.35 8.17 9.16
C ALA A 99 -1.32 8.94 10.49
N THR A 100 -0.19 9.57 10.80
CA THR A 100 -0.04 10.36 12.03
C THR A 100 0.91 11.54 11.86
N GLU A 101 0.43 12.73 12.19
CA GLU A 101 1.23 13.96 12.22
C GLU A 101 2.19 14.00 13.44
N GLU A 102 1.93 13.16 14.45
CA GLU A 102 2.74 13.09 15.65
C GLU A 102 4.15 12.56 15.33
N PRO A 103 5.19 13.01 16.07
CA PRO A 103 6.54 12.50 15.88
C PRO A 103 6.60 11.00 16.23
N ILE A 104 7.15 10.21 15.31
CA ILE A 104 7.35 8.78 15.52
C ILE A 104 8.62 8.58 16.37
N SER A 105 8.53 7.70 17.37
CA SER A 105 9.70 7.35 18.20
C SER A 105 10.82 6.70 17.38
N GLU A 106 12.06 6.90 17.81
CA GLU A 106 13.25 6.36 17.12
C GLU A 106 13.22 4.83 17.02
N GLU A 107 12.67 4.15 18.02
CA GLU A 107 12.52 2.69 18.04
C GLU A 107 11.53 2.23 16.97
N ASN A 108 10.39 2.91 16.83
CA ASN A 108 9.38 2.58 15.82
C ASN A 108 9.87 2.91 14.42
N HIS A 109 10.55 4.05 14.25
CA HIS A 109 11.20 4.42 12.99
C HIS A 109 12.16 3.31 12.53
N LYS A 110 13.03 2.81 13.42
CA LYS A 110 13.94 1.69 13.12
C LYS A 110 13.20 0.42 12.70
N GLN A 111 12.05 0.11 13.29
CA GLN A 111 11.26 -1.05 12.84
C GLN A 111 10.65 -0.83 11.45
N PHE A 112 10.18 0.39 11.14
CA PHE A 112 9.67 0.71 9.81
C PHE A 112 10.78 0.63 8.75
N MET A 113 11.99 1.08 9.07
CA MET A 113 13.16 0.91 8.20
C MET A 113 13.54 -0.57 8.01
N LYS A 114 13.45 -1.40 9.07
CA LYS A 114 13.66 -2.85 8.98
C LYS A 114 12.59 -3.54 8.13
N PHE A 115 11.35 -3.05 8.15
CA PHE A 115 10.30 -3.55 7.27
C PHE A 115 10.61 -3.22 5.80
N LEU A 116 11.02 -1.98 5.50
CA LEU A 116 11.48 -1.58 4.17
C LEU A 116 12.69 -2.42 3.72
N SER A 117 13.68 -2.68 4.58
CA SER A 117 14.88 -3.46 4.24
C SER A 117 14.57 -4.88 3.79
N LYS A 118 13.41 -5.43 4.19
CA LYS A 118 12.92 -6.76 3.79
C LYS A 118 12.02 -6.75 2.54
N GLY A 119 11.92 -5.61 1.85
CA GLY A 119 11.04 -5.43 0.70
C GLY A 119 9.60 -5.08 1.07
N GLY A 120 9.37 -4.61 2.30
CA GLY A 120 8.08 -4.09 2.73
C GLY A 120 7.70 -2.81 2.00
N LYS A 121 6.41 -2.48 2.01
CA LYS A 121 5.85 -1.31 1.32
C LYS A 121 5.23 -0.37 2.33
N ILE A 122 5.51 0.94 2.25
CA ILE A 122 4.95 1.94 3.17
C ILE A 122 4.13 2.97 2.41
N LEU A 123 2.98 3.35 2.95
CA LEU A 123 2.19 4.50 2.50
C LEU A 123 2.04 5.48 3.66
N GLY A 124 2.61 6.68 3.53
CA GLY A 124 2.51 7.74 4.52
C GLY A 124 1.40 8.73 4.15
N PHE A 125 0.44 8.94 5.04
CA PHE A 125 -0.59 9.96 4.93
C PHE A 125 -0.35 11.05 5.97
N SER A 126 -0.04 12.26 5.49
CA SER A 126 0.24 13.44 6.31
C SER A 126 1.16 13.16 7.49
N SER A 127 2.10 12.24 7.30
CA SER A 127 2.87 11.68 8.41
C SER A 127 4.20 12.38 8.63
N SER A 128 4.72 12.26 9.86
CA SER A 128 6.06 12.74 10.21
C SER A 128 7.20 11.80 9.74
N PHE A 129 6.86 10.61 9.22
CA PHE A 129 7.82 9.61 8.76
C PHE A 129 8.57 10.08 7.51
N THR A 130 9.89 10.02 7.55
CA THR A 130 10.78 10.32 6.41
C THR A 130 12.06 9.49 6.48
N PHE A 131 12.71 9.31 5.33
CA PHE A 131 14.03 8.70 5.22
C PHE A 131 14.72 9.15 3.90
N ASP A 132 15.97 8.73 3.72
CA ASP A 132 16.77 8.90 2.49
C ASP A 132 16.93 10.36 2.02
N GLY A 133 17.22 11.27 2.96
CA GLY A 133 17.56 12.66 2.65
C GLY A 133 16.38 13.58 2.33
N ILE A 134 15.14 13.07 2.43
CA ILE A 134 13.94 13.91 2.42
C ILE A 134 13.65 14.45 3.81
N GLN A 135 13.40 15.75 3.90
CA GLN A 135 12.94 16.42 5.10
C GLN A 135 11.54 16.99 4.91
N ILE A 136 10.81 17.08 6.01
CA ILE A 136 9.52 17.75 6.07
C ILE A 136 9.74 19.19 6.54
N LYS A 137 9.25 20.14 5.75
CA LYS A 137 9.23 21.56 6.07
C LYS A 137 7.81 22.04 6.34
N ARG A 138 7.62 22.66 7.50
CA ARG A 138 6.34 23.26 7.86
C ARG A 138 6.16 24.59 7.14
N LYS A 139 5.03 24.74 6.45
CA LYS A 139 4.57 25.98 5.82
C LYS A 139 3.18 26.31 6.37
N ASN A 140 3.14 27.11 7.44
CA ASN A 140 1.89 27.46 8.14
C ASN A 140 0.80 28.06 7.23
N LYS A 141 1.18 28.69 6.11
CA LYS A 141 0.25 29.22 5.11
C LYS A 141 -0.57 28.15 4.38
N LEU A 142 -0.11 26.90 4.38
CA LEU A 142 -0.73 25.77 3.69
C LEU A 142 -1.57 24.89 4.63
N LYS A 143 -1.63 25.22 5.92
CA LYS A 143 -2.27 24.36 6.92
C LYS A 143 -3.78 24.43 6.77
N LYS A 144 -4.44 23.28 6.61
CA LYS A 144 -5.91 23.14 6.51
C LYS A 144 -6.53 23.98 5.38
N THR A 145 -5.78 24.22 4.31
CA THR A 145 -6.26 24.94 3.12
C THR A 145 -6.34 23.99 1.93
N VAL A 146 -7.35 24.20 1.08
CA VAL A 146 -7.48 23.46 -0.18
C VAL A 146 -6.52 24.06 -1.21
N HIS A 147 -5.71 23.20 -1.82
CA HIS A 147 -4.77 23.60 -2.87
C HIS A 147 -4.96 22.72 -4.09
N GLU A 148 -4.70 23.28 -5.28
CA GLU A 148 -4.59 22.50 -6.51
C GLU A 148 -3.22 21.81 -6.54
N LEU A 149 -3.24 20.52 -6.85
CA LEU A 149 -2.08 19.66 -7.00
C LEU A 149 -1.99 19.17 -8.44
N VAL A 150 -0.76 18.99 -8.91
CA VAL A 150 -0.44 18.32 -10.16
C VAL A 150 0.25 17.00 -9.81
N VAL A 151 -0.45 15.90 -10.07
CA VAL A 151 0.04 14.54 -9.85
C VAL A 151 0.52 13.97 -11.17
N SER A 152 1.77 13.53 -11.22
CA SER A 152 2.35 12.84 -12.37
C SER A 152 2.07 11.34 -12.26
N LYS A 153 1.33 10.82 -13.23
CA LYS A 153 1.03 9.40 -13.37
C LYS A 153 2.25 8.59 -13.80
N MET A 154 2.12 7.27 -13.73
CA MET A 154 3.14 6.34 -14.24
C MET A 154 3.32 6.42 -15.76
N ASP A 155 2.26 6.72 -16.51
CA ASP A 155 2.29 6.92 -17.97
C ASP A 155 2.77 8.33 -18.38
N SER A 156 3.29 9.12 -17.44
CA SER A 156 3.73 10.50 -17.61
C SER A 156 2.62 11.51 -17.93
N THR A 157 1.34 11.13 -17.82
CA THR A 157 0.24 12.10 -17.86
C THR A 157 0.09 12.82 -16.53
N GLU A 158 -0.50 14.01 -16.54
CA GLU A 158 -0.72 14.81 -15.33
C GLU A 158 -2.20 14.87 -14.98
N ILE A 159 -2.54 14.56 -13.72
CA ILE A 159 -3.85 14.83 -13.14
C ILE A 159 -3.77 16.10 -12.30
N LYS A 160 -4.73 17.01 -12.53
CA LYS A 160 -5.00 18.13 -11.64
C LYS A 160 -6.22 17.86 -10.77
N LEU A 161 -6.05 18.03 -9.46
CA LEU A 161 -7.10 17.88 -8.47
C LEU A 161 -6.85 18.80 -7.27
N ASN A 162 -7.90 19.13 -6.53
CA ASN A 162 -7.82 19.95 -5.33
C ASN A 162 -7.94 19.06 -4.09
N LEU A 163 -7.00 19.20 -3.15
CA LEU A 163 -7.00 18.47 -1.88
C LEU A 163 -6.61 19.38 -0.71
N LEU A 164 -6.98 18.95 0.49
CA LEU A 164 -6.46 19.50 1.72
C LEU A 164 -4.99 19.08 1.90
N VAL A 165 -4.15 19.99 2.39
CA VAL A 165 -2.73 19.72 2.68
C VAL A 165 -2.48 19.83 4.19
N SER A 166 -1.60 19.00 4.73
CA SER A 166 -1.24 18.97 6.15
C SER A 166 -0.58 20.26 6.67
N GLY A 167 -0.18 21.15 5.77
CA GLY A 167 0.65 22.32 6.08
C GLY A 167 2.15 22.03 6.05
N CYS A 168 2.53 20.84 5.57
CA CYS A 168 3.92 20.42 5.38
C CYS A 168 4.23 20.15 3.91
N VAL A 169 5.49 20.31 3.53
CA VAL A 169 6.00 20.01 2.18
C VAL A 169 7.32 19.25 2.30
N PHE A 170 7.68 18.48 1.28
CA PHE A 170 8.94 17.74 1.23
C PHE A 170 10.05 18.60 0.59
N GLU A 171 11.24 18.55 1.19
CA GLU A 171 12.47 19.18 0.69
C GLU A 171 13.58 18.13 0.64
N GLU A 172 14.27 18.04 -0.50
CA GLU A 172 15.39 17.13 -0.71
C GLU A 172 16.69 17.81 -0.29
N VAL A 173 17.36 17.26 0.72
CA VAL A 173 18.48 17.92 1.40
C VAL A 173 19.84 17.55 0.81
N MET A 174 19.95 16.40 0.14
CA MET A 174 21.21 15.94 -0.46
C MET A 174 20.97 15.40 -1.87
N LYS A 175 21.67 15.94 -2.87
CA LYS A 175 21.57 15.56 -4.30
C LYS A 175 22.56 14.47 -4.71
N GLU A 176 23.17 13.75 -3.77
CA GLU A 176 24.29 12.86 -4.11
C GLU A 176 23.87 11.54 -4.78
N ASP A 177 22.60 11.14 -4.72
CA ASP A 177 22.05 10.03 -5.51
C ASP A 177 20.59 10.32 -5.90
N THR A 178 20.37 11.08 -6.97
CA THR A 178 19.04 11.49 -7.48
C THR A 178 18.15 10.35 -8.00
N SER A 179 18.55 9.08 -7.81
CA SER A 179 17.82 7.91 -8.32
C SER A 179 16.81 7.32 -7.33
N LYS A 180 16.91 7.63 -6.03
CA LYS A 180 16.08 6.99 -5.00
C LYS A 180 14.79 7.74 -4.67
N VAL A 181 14.74 9.04 -4.94
CA VAL A 181 13.58 9.89 -4.72
C VAL A 181 12.93 10.26 -6.05
N LYS A 182 11.69 9.83 -6.27
CA LYS A 182 10.85 10.28 -7.37
C LYS A 182 9.74 11.19 -6.85
N THR A 183 9.67 12.42 -7.36
CA THR A 183 8.51 13.29 -7.08
C THR A 183 7.29 12.79 -7.84
N LEU A 184 6.18 12.57 -7.13
CA LEU A 184 4.90 12.18 -7.73
C LEU A 184 3.90 13.34 -7.82
N SER A 185 3.97 14.31 -6.92
CA SER A 185 3.03 15.45 -6.93
C SER A 185 3.64 16.74 -6.41
N ARG A 186 3.22 17.85 -7.04
CA ARG A 186 3.57 19.21 -6.66
C ARG A 186 2.32 20.07 -6.51
N LEU A 187 2.38 21.06 -5.61
CA LEU A 187 1.38 22.11 -5.56
C LEU A 187 1.49 23.01 -6.80
N ASN A 188 0.34 23.45 -7.31
CA ASN A 188 0.29 24.50 -8.33
C ASN A 188 0.44 25.89 -7.68
N ASN A 189 1.55 26.10 -6.97
CA ASN A 189 1.95 27.38 -6.39
C ASN A 189 3.24 27.88 -7.03
N ALA A 190 3.65 29.12 -6.70
CA ALA A 190 4.85 29.73 -7.26
C ALA A 190 6.13 28.90 -7.00
N ASP A 191 6.20 28.26 -5.83
CA ASP A 191 7.36 27.48 -5.39
C ASP A 191 7.38 26.05 -5.96
N LYS A 192 6.27 25.58 -6.57
CA LYS A 192 6.06 24.18 -7.00
C LYS A 192 6.40 23.16 -5.91
N ASP A 193 5.91 23.42 -4.71
CA ASP A 193 6.19 22.64 -3.50
C ASP A 193 5.87 21.16 -3.69
N ILE A 194 6.77 20.28 -3.24
CA ILE A 194 6.61 18.83 -3.34
C ILE A 194 5.73 18.34 -2.20
N VAL A 195 4.71 17.55 -2.53
CA VAL A 195 3.73 17.06 -1.55
C VAL A 195 3.49 15.56 -1.64
N ILE A 196 3.89 14.89 -2.72
CA ILE A 196 3.92 13.43 -2.77
C ILE A 196 5.26 12.98 -3.36
N VAL A 197 5.94 12.08 -2.66
CA VAL A 197 7.22 11.47 -3.06
C VAL A 197 7.12 9.95 -3.03
N HIS A 198 7.84 9.31 -3.95
CA HIS A 198 8.11 7.88 -3.96
C HIS A 198 9.59 7.65 -3.69
N LEU A 199 9.87 6.80 -2.71
CA LEU A 199 11.19 6.50 -2.19
C LEU A 199 11.46 5.01 -2.31
N THR A 200 12.63 4.63 -2.82
CA THR A 200 13.10 3.24 -2.82
C THR A 200 14.09 3.01 -1.68
N TYR A 201 14.12 1.81 -1.11
CA TYR A 201 14.99 1.47 0.00
C TYR A 201 15.56 0.05 -0.10
N GLY A 202 16.89 -0.03 -0.11
CA GLY A 202 17.64 -1.28 -0.15
C GLY A 202 17.43 -2.11 -1.42
N ASP A 203 18.12 -3.24 -1.49
CA ASP A 203 18.12 -4.10 -2.70
C ASP A 203 16.98 -5.13 -2.72
N SER A 204 16.23 -5.24 -1.62
CA SER A 204 15.11 -6.17 -1.49
C SER A 204 13.78 -5.63 -2.06
N GLY A 205 13.83 -4.48 -2.75
CA GLY A 205 12.65 -3.84 -3.33
C GLY A 205 11.74 -3.14 -2.32
N GLY A 206 12.30 -2.62 -1.22
CA GLY A 206 11.55 -1.81 -0.26
C GLY A 206 11.12 -0.48 -0.90
N GLU A 207 9.88 -0.08 -0.72
CA GLU A 207 9.35 1.15 -1.32
C GLU A 207 8.43 1.88 -0.36
N ALA A 208 8.44 3.21 -0.41
CA ALA A 208 7.54 4.04 0.35
C ALA A 208 6.99 5.18 -0.51
N ILE A 209 5.68 5.41 -0.46
CA ILE A 209 5.07 6.62 -0.99
C ILE A 209 4.60 7.46 0.19
N LEU A 210 5.08 8.71 0.27
CA LEU A 210 4.75 9.63 1.35
C LEU A 210 3.97 10.81 0.77
N SER A 211 2.83 11.13 1.38
CA SER A 211 1.93 12.20 0.97
C SER A 211 1.73 13.19 2.12
N GLN A 212 1.90 14.49 1.85
CA GLN A 212 1.44 15.58 2.70
C GLN A 212 0.08 16.15 2.24
N ALA A 213 -0.45 15.61 1.13
CA ALA A 213 -1.82 15.83 0.72
C ALA A 213 -2.72 14.76 1.34
N HIS A 214 -3.88 15.16 1.85
CA HIS A 214 -4.82 14.27 2.51
C HIS A 214 -5.60 13.43 1.48
N LEU A 215 -5.05 12.27 1.14
CA LEU A 215 -5.69 11.27 0.27
C LEU A 215 -6.64 10.36 1.04
N GLU A 216 -6.42 10.25 2.35
CA GLU A 216 -7.14 9.43 3.34
C GLU A 216 -8.38 10.10 3.93
N LEU A 217 -8.61 11.38 3.62
CA LEU A 217 -9.80 12.10 4.04
C LEU A 217 -10.87 12.02 2.96
N GLY A 218 -12.07 11.57 3.34
CA GLY A 218 -13.27 11.68 2.51
C GLY A 218 -13.91 13.07 2.64
N ILE A 219 -14.80 13.43 1.70
CA ILE A 219 -15.49 14.74 1.71
C ILE A 219 -16.19 15.01 3.06
N ASN A 220 -16.79 13.98 3.66
CA ASN A 220 -17.57 14.10 4.90
C ASN A 220 -16.72 14.22 6.18
N SER A 221 -15.41 14.05 6.06
CA SER A 221 -14.47 14.04 7.18
C SER A 221 -13.59 15.30 7.25
N MET A 222 -13.78 16.23 6.31
CA MET A 222 -12.98 17.43 6.20
C MET A 222 -13.64 18.59 6.97
N ASP A 223 -12.85 19.25 7.81
CA ASP A 223 -13.19 20.57 8.39
C ASP A 223 -13.07 21.65 7.31
N VAL A 224 -13.98 21.63 6.34
CA VAL A 224 -13.95 22.59 5.23
C VAL A 224 -14.41 23.96 5.71
N GLN A 225 -13.59 24.98 5.45
CA GLN A 225 -13.82 26.35 5.94
C GLN A 225 -14.85 27.12 5.09
N THR A 226 -14.98 26.80 3.80
CA THR A 226 -15.83 27.53 2.83
C THR A 226 -16.66 26.57 1.96
N GLU A 227 -17.77 27.06 1.43
CA GLU A 227 -18.60 26.29 0.50
C GLU A 227 -17.87 26.06 -0.84
N GLU A 228 -17.08 27.04 -1.29
CA GLU A 228 -16.23 26.92 -2.48
C GLU A 228 -15.22 25.78 -2.36
N ASP A 229 -14.53 25.68 -1.22
CA ASP A 229 -13.55 24.61 -0.96
C ASP A 229 -14.24 23.24 -0.95
N PHE A 230 -15.45 23.15 -0.38
CA PHE A 230 -16.21 21.91 -0.34
C PHE A 230 -16.56 21.44 -1.76
N ASN A 231 -16.99 22.37 -2.62
CA ASN A 231 -17.31 22.08 -4.00
C ASN A 231 -16.06 21.63 -4.80
N LEU A 232 -14.91 22.26 -4.58
CA LEU A 232 -13.65 21.86 -5.21
C LEU A 232 -13.22 20.43 -4.81
N LEU A 233 -13.32 20.10 -3.53
CA LEU A 233 -13.01 18.78 -2.99
C LEU A 233 -13.99 17.72 -3.53
N LYS A 234 -15.28 18.05 -3.60
CA LYS A 234 -16.31 17.17 -4.16
C LYS A 234 -16.06 16.83 -5.62
N ILE A 235 -15.75 17.83 -6.45
CA ILE A 235 -15.39 17.63 -7.87
C ILE A 235 -14.11 16.80 -8.01
N SER A 236 -13.17 16.99 -7.08
CA SER A 236 -11.87 16.31 -7.09
C SER A 236 -11.92 14.89 -6.51
N ASN A 237 -13.02 14.48 -5.87
CA ASN A 237 -13.08 13.22 -5.12
C ASN A 237 -12.87 11.98 -6.00
N THR A 238 -13.44 11.95 -7.21
CA THR A 238 -13.20 10.84 -8.14
C THR A 238 -11.73 10.72 -8.52
N LYS A 239 -11.08 11.87 -8.79
CA LYS A 239 -9.65 11.94 -9.11
C LYS A 239 -8.77 11.58 -7.90
N ARG A 240 -9.20 11.94 -6.69
CA ARG A 240 -8.54 11.55 -5.43
C ARG A 240 -8.49 10.02 -5.31
N CYS A 241 -9.62 9.36 -5.51
CA CYS A 241 -9.68 7.90 -5.48
C CYS A 241 -8.86 7.26 -6.60
N GLU A 242 -8.86 7.84 -7.80
CA GLU A 242 -8.02 7.39 -8.92
C GLU A 242 -6.52 7.47 -8.57
N VAL A 243 -6.05 8.62 -8.07
CA VAL A 243 -4.66 8.81 -7.64
C VAL A 243 -4.29 7.84 -6.52
N LEU A 244 -5.17 7.65 -5.53
CA LEU A 244 -4.93 6.71 -4.44
C LEU A 244 -4.85 5.26 -4.95
N LYS A 245 -5.73 4.85 -5.87
CA LYS A 245 -5.66 3.52 -6.51
C LYS A 245 -4.36 3.33 -7.26
N GLU A 246 -3.90 4.31 -8.03
CA GLU A 246 -2.62 4.24 -8.74
C GLU A 246 -1.44 4.08 -7.78
N ILE A 247 -1.44 4.84 -6.67
CA ILE A 247 -0.43 4.69 -5.61
C ILE A 247 -0.47 3.28 -5.02
N LEU A 248 -1.64 2.75 -4.68
CA LEU A 248 -1.79 1.41 -4.10
C LEU A 248 -1.36 0.31 -5.08
N ILE A 249 -1.71 0.45 -6.37
CA ILE A 249 -1.26 -0.45 -7.44
C ILE A 249 0.26 -0.41 -7.57
N SER A 250 0.88 0.77 -7.53
CA SER A 250 2.34 0.90 -7.60
C SER A 250 3.04 0.23 -6.41
N LEU A 251 2.40 0.21 -5.24
CA LEU A 251 2.88 -0.51 -4.05
C LEU A 251 2.54 -2.02 -4.07
N GLY A 252 1.94 -2.53 -5.15
CA GLY A 252 1.68 -3.95 -5.36
C GLY A 252 0.33 -4.46 -4.86
N LEU A 253 -0.64 -3.57 -4.59
CA LEU A 253 -2.01 -3.96 -4.23
C LEU A 253 -2.90 -4.08 -5.47
N SER A 254 -3.89 -4.98 -5.39
CA SER A 254 -4.95 -5.13 -6.38
C SER A 254 -6.11 -4.20 -6.04
N CYS A 255 -6.45 -3.33 -6.98
CA CYS A 255 -7.59 -2.42 -6.90
C CYS A 255 -8.73 -2.82 -7.87
N GLU A 256 -8.58 -3.96 -8.56
CA GLU A 256 -9.63 -4.54 -9.39
C GLU A 256 -10.69 -5.19 -8.50
N LEU A 257 -11.97 -4.95 -8.79
CA LEU A 257 -13.06 -5.66 -8.13
C LEU A 257 -13.01 -7.13 -8.57
N SER A 258 -12.61 -8.04 -7.69
CA SER A 258 -12.68 -9.46 -7.99
C SER A 258 -14.14 -9.89 -8.13
N GLU A 259 -14.44 -10.69 -9.16
CA GLU A 259 -15.74 -11.34 -9.24
C GLU A 259 -15.91 -12.24 -8.01
N ILE A 260 -17.03 -12.10 -7.32
CA ILE A 260 -17.36 -12.95 -6.17
C ILE A 260 -17.29 -14.42 -6.66
N PRO A 261 -16.37 -15.25 -6.15
CA PRO A 261 -16.26 -16.63 -6.61
C PRO A 261 -17.60 -17.34 -6.35
N MET A 262 -18.11 -18.05 -7.37
CA MET A 262 -19.39 -18.76 -7.25
C MET A 262 -19.35 -19.69 -6.03
N LEU A 263 -20.35 -19.56 -5.15
CA LEU A 263 -20.51 -20.43 -3.99
C LEU A 263 -20.56 -21.88 -4.46
N THR A 264 -19.67 -22.73 -3.94
CA THR A 264 -19.70 -24.15 -4.25
C THR A 264 -20.93 -24.77 -3.57
N PRO A 265 -21.83 -25.44 -4.32
CA PRO A 265 -23.01 -26.06 -3.72
C PRO A 265 -22.60 -27.14 -2.71
N ILE A 266 -23.20 -27.09 -1.52
CA ILE A 266 -23.05 -28.13 -0.51
C ILE A 266 -24.09 -29.23 -0.76
N TYR A 267 -23.63 -30.45 -0.99
CA TYR A 267 -24.49 -31.62 -1.12
C TYR A 267 -24.51 -32.36 0.20
N LEU A 268 -25.65 -32.31 0.90
CA LEU A 268 -25.89 -33.10 2.10
C LEU A 268 -26.41 -34.48 1.66
N LEU A 269 -25.63 -35.53 1.89
CA LEU A 269 -26.07 -36.91 1.69
C LEU A 269 -26.68 -37.41 3.01
N SER A 270 -27.99 -37.68 3.00
CA SER A 270 -28.67 -38.43 4.06
C SER A 270 -28.88 -39.87 3.63
N SER A 271 -28.73 -40.81 4.55
CA SER A 271 -29.18 -42.19 4.36
C SER A 271 -30.69 -42.26 4.56
N ASP A 272 -31.41 -42.78 3.56
CA ASP A 272 -32.81 -43.18 3.73
C ASP A 272 -32.90 -44.33 4.75
N GLU A 273 -33.80 -44.18 5.73
CA GLU A 273 -34.18 -45.26 6.67
C GLU A 273 -35.08 -46.30 5.99
#